data_AF-A0A954G549-F1
#
_entry.id   AF-A0A954G549-F1
#
_cell.length_a   1.000
_cell.length_b   1.000
_cell.length_c   1.000
_cell.angle_alpha   90.00
_cell.angle_beta   90.00
_cell.angle_gamma   90.00
#
_symmetry.space_group_name_H-M   'P 1'
#
loop_
_entity.id
_entity.type
_entity.pdbx_description
1 polymer ?
#
loop_
_entity_poly.entity_id
_entity_poly.type
_entity_poly.pdbx_seq_one_letter_code
_entity_poly.pdbx_strand_id
1 'polypeptide(L)' 'MSQVSEDVMHGQGYDCFNAGPMESWTRFRLSPPDTPIPARGKYFLRKYLNSDGLEMSVNALPAGREMPFVHRHK' A
#
# COMPACT_ATOMS: atom_id res chain seq x y z
N MET A 1 -15.55 -3.34 8.84
CA MET A 1 -14.72 -3.62 7.66
C MET A 1 -14.78 -2.37 6.79
N SER A 2 -13.74 -1.54 6.76
CA SER A 2 -13.71 -0.35 5.90
C SER A 2 -13.03 -0.75 4.60
N GLN A 3 -13.83 -0.83 3.53
CA GLN A 3 -13.32 -0.87 2.17
C GLN A 3 -12.54 0.44 1.94
N VAL A 4 -11.33 0.32 1.40
CA VAL A 4 -10.64 1.48 0.81
C VAL A 4 -11.52 1.89 -0.36
N SER A 5 -12.03 3.12 -0.39
CA SER A 5 -12.63 3.62 -1.62
C SER A 5 -11.52 3.64 -2.66
N GLU A 6 -11.66 2.85 -3.71
CA GLU A 6 -10.71 2.78 -4.82
C GLU A 6 -10.86 4.03 -5.70
N ASP A 7 -10.68 5.20 -5.09
CA ASP A 7 -10.76 6.49 -5.74
C ASP A 7 -9.45 6.71 -6.52
N VAL A 8 -9.46 6.14 -7.72
CA VAL A 8 -8.36 6.12 -8.68
C VAL A 8 -8.77 6.91 -9.89
N MET A 9 -7.92 7.85 -10.29
CA MET A 9 -8.12 8.66 -11.48
C MET A 9 -7.01 8.36 -12.48
N HIS A 10 -7.40 8.09 -13.72
CA HIS A 10 -6.51 7.97 -14.86
C HIS A 10 -6.61 9.22 -15.73
N GLY A 11 -5.53 9.98 -15.79
CA GLY A 11 -5.41 11.22 -16.54
C GLY A 11 -4.54 11.06 -17.79
N GLN A 12 -4.40 12.16 -18.55
CA GLN A 12 -3.47 12.20 -19.68
C GLN A 12 -2.04 12.38 -19.15
N GLY A 13 -1.27 11.29 -19.13
CA GLY A 13 0.13 11.28 -18.68
C GLY A 13 0.31 11.20 -17.15
N TYR A 14 -0.75 10.92 -16.38
CA TYR A 14 -0.66 10.71 -14.94
C TYR A 14 -1.75 9.78 -14.44
N ASP A 15 -1.47 9.08 -13.34
CA ASP A 15 -2.45 8.36 -12.54
C ASP A 15 -2.42 8.90 -11.10
N CYS A 16 -3.58 8.93 -10.45
CA CYS A 16 -3.71 9.38 -9.07
C CYS A 16 -4.44 8.33 -8.24
N PHE A 17 -3.88 8.00 -7.08
CA PHE A 17 -4.52 7.18 -6.05
C PHE A 17 -4.78 8.03 -4.81
N ASN A 18 -6.04 8.20 -4.45
CA ASN A 18 -6.41 8.90 -3.23
C ASN A 18 -6.37 7.96 -2.02
N ALA A 19 -5.28 8.02 -1.25
CA ALA A 19 -5.10 7.20 -0.04
C ALA A 19 -6.01 7.62 1.13
N GLY A 20 -6.72 8.74 1.01
CA GLY A 20 -7.47 9.38 2.09
C GLY A 20 -6.56 10.00 3.17
N PRO A 21 -7.14 10.42 4.30
CA PRO A 21 -6.40 11.06 5.40
C PRO A 21 -5.30 10.15 5.95
N MET A 22 -4.14 10.72 6.30
CA MET A 22 -2.96 9.97 6.73
C MET A 22 -3.21 9.15 8.00
N GLU A 23 -4.07 9.63 8.90
CA GLU A 23 -4.48 8.95 10.13
C GLU A 23 -5.16 7.61 9.83
N SER A 24 -5.78 7.50 8.66
CA SER A 24 -6.46 6.30 8.21
C SER A 24 -5.53 5.27 7.56
N TRP A 25 -4.28 5.62 7.23
CA TRP A 25 -3.40 4.74 6.44
C TRP A 25 -3.03 3.45 7.16
N THR A 26 -3.09 3.43 8.50
CA THR A 26 -2.89 2.19 9.29
C THR A 26 -3.93 1.11 9.00
N ARG A 27 -5.05 1.44 8.33
CA ARG A 27 -6.07 0.48 7.87
C ARG A 27 -5.59 -0.40 6.72
N PHE A 28 -4.62 0.06 5.94
CA PHE A 28 -4.11 -0.71 4.81
C PHE A 28 -3.49 -2.02 5.31
N ARG A 29 -3.70 -3.10 4.55
CA ARG A 29 -3.21 -4.42 4.93
C ARG A 29 -2.44 -5.03 3.79
N LEU A 30 -1.20 -5.40 4.11
CA LEU A 30 -0.40 -6.28 3.30
C LEU A 30 -0.66 -7.71 3.79
N SER A 31 -1.37 -8.50 2.97
CA SER A 31 -1.55 -9.94 3.18
C SER A 31 -1.20 -10.77 1.92
N PRO A 32 0.06 -10.77 1.45
CA PRO A 32 0.50 -11.70 0.42
C PRO A 32 0.39 -13.14 0.92
N PRO A 33 0.13 -14.11 0.03
CA PRO A 33 0.05 -15.52 0.39
C PRO A 33 1.30 -16.04 1.13
N ASP A 34 2.46 -15.46 0.84
CA ASP A 34 3.75 -15.92 1.37
C ASP A 34 4.28 -15.11 2.57
N THR A 35 3.50 -14.16 3.12
CA THR A 35 3.96 -13.36 4.26
C THR A 35 3.54 -14.00 5.58
N PRO A 36 4.49 -14.35 6.47
CA PRO A 36 4.19 -15.09 7.69
C PRO A 36 3.35 -14.29 8.70
N ILE A 37 3.32 -12.95 8.58
CA ILE A 37 2.59 -12.05 9.47
C ILE A 37 1.93 -10.94 8.63
N PRO A 38 0.60 -10.74 8.69
CA PRO A 38 -0.04 -9.63 8.00
C PRO A 38 0.48 -8.30 8.55
N ALA A 39 1.05 -7.47 7.67
CA ALA A 39 1.52 -6.14 8.05
C ALA A 39 0.41 -5.11 7.85
N ARG A 40 0.15 -4.32 8.89
CA ARG A 40 -0.77 -3.17 8.83
C ARG A 40 -0.02 -1.92 8.39
N GLY A 41 -0.72 -1.02 7.70
CA GLY A 41 -0.18 0.25 7.24
C GLY A 41 0.54 0.20 5.90
N LYS A 42 0.67 -0.96 5.25
CA LYS A 42 1.31 -1.09 3.93
C LYS A 42 0.32 -1.44 2.84
N TYR A 43 0.43 -0.75 1.70
CA TYR A 43 -0.43 -0.94 0.53
C TYR A 43 0.34 -0.87 -0.77
N PHE A 44 0.08 -1.81 -1.69
CA PHE A 44 0.68 -1.84 -3.04
C PHE A 44 -0.22 -1.14 -4.04
N LEU A 45 0.39 -0.34 -4.92
CA LEU A 45 -0.30 0.60 -5.80
C LEU A 45 -0.24 0.20 -7.26
N ARG A 46 0.53 -0.82 -7.64
CA ARG A 46 0.68 -1.23 -9.04
C ARG A 46 -0.66 -1.40 -9.77
N LYS A 47 -1.63 -2.07 -9.13
CA LYS A 47 -2.96 -2.32 -9.71
C LYS A 47 -3.81 -1.06 -9.89
N TYR A 48 -3.39 0.07 -9.34
CA TYR A 48 -4.11 1.35 -9.39
C TYR A 48 -3.44 2.40 -10.26
N LEU A 49 -2.13 2.28 -10.52
CA LEU A 49 -1.34 3.33 -11.18
C LEU A 49 -0.76 2.88 -12.53
N ASN A 50 -1.41 1.91 -13.19
CA ASN A 50 -1.00 1.31 -14.47
C ASN A 50 0.52 1.12 -14.59
N SER A 51 1.14 0.66 -13.50
CA SER A 51 2.59 0.72 -13.35
C SER A 51 3.23 -0.56 -13.83
N ASP A 52 3.15 -0.79 -15.15
CA ASP A 52 3.72 -1.96 -15.79
C ASP A 52 5.24 -1.83 -15.87
N GLY A 53 5.91 -2.41 -14.88
CA GLY A 53 7.37 -2.43 -14.78
C GLY A 53 7.92 -2.08 -13.40
N LEU A 54 7.08 -1.57 -12.50
CA LEU A 54 7.48 -1.29 -11.11
C LEU A 54 6.33 -1.48 -10.13
N GLU A 55 6.67 -1.57 -8.85
CA GLU A 55 5.72 -1.59 -7.75
C GLU A 55 5.95 -0.35 -6.88
N MET A 56 4.87 0.36 -6.55
CA MET A 56 4.88 1.47 -5.61
C MET A 56 4.11 1.06 -4.36
N SER A 57 4.59 1.47 -3.19
CA SER A 57 3.84 1.23 -1.96
C SER A 57 3.84 2.44 -1.05
N VAL A 58 2.71 2.65 -0.39
CA VAL A 58 2.63 3.55 0.77
C VAL A 58 2.77 2.69 2.03
N ASN A 59 3.54 3.19 2.99
CA ASN A 59 3.72 2.56 4.29
C ASN A 59 3.51 3.58 5.42
N ALA A 60 2.73 3.19 6.43
CA ALA A 60 2.45 3.99 7.61
C ALA A 60 2.67 3.13 8.86
N LEU A 61 3.67 3.50 9.65
CA LEU A 61 4.02 2.84 10.91
C LEU A 61 3.82 3.82 12.07
N PRO A 62 3.17 3.41 13.17
CA PRO A 62 3.14 4.21 14.39
C PRO A 62 4.55 4.44 14.95
N ALA A 63 4.69 5.48 15.79
CA ALA A 63 5.95 5.76 16.47
C ALA A 63 6.46 4.52 17.25
N GLY A 64 7.76 4.23 17.14
CA GLY A 64 8.38 3.07 17.79
C GLY A 64 8.02 1.70 17.19
N ARG A 65 7.41 1.66 16.01
CA ARG A 65 7.07 0.41 15.30
C ARG A 65 7.90 0.26 14.04
N GLU A 66 8.09 -0.99 13.65
CA GLU A 66 8.83 -1.40 12.46
C GLU A 66 8.10 -2.49 11.68
N MET A 67 8.61 -2.82 10.49
CA MET A 67 8.11 -3.97 9.73
C MET A 67 8.45 -5.27 10.47
N PRO A 68 7.50 -6.21 10.63
CA PRO A 68 7.69 -7.41 11.47
C PRO A 68 8.50 -8.52 10.78
N PHE A 69 9.21 -8.20 9.70
CA PHE A 69 10.01 -9.14 8.93
C PHE A 69 11.13 -8.43 8.18
N VAL A 70 12.21 -9.17 7.95
CA VAL A 70 13.28 -8.78 7.03
C VAL A 70 13.06 -9.46 5.67
N HIS A 71 13.52 -8.82 4.60
CA HIS A 71 13.48 -9.40 3.26
C HIS A 71 14.66 -8.91 2.44
N ARG A 72 14.95 -9.61 1.35
CA ARG A 72 15.89 -9.19 0.31
C ARG A 72 15.26 -9.37 -1.06
N HIS A 73 15.66 -8.53 -2.01
CA HIS A 73 15.42 -8.80 -3.42
C HIS A 73 16.35 -9.93 -3.87
N LYS A 74 15.87 -10.74 -4.82
CA LYS A 74 16.72 -11.74 -5.50
C LYS A 74 17.56 -11.06 -6.56
#